data_AF-A0A496SU94-F1
#
_entry.id   AF-A0A496SU94-F1
#
_cell.length_a   1.000
_cell.length_b   1.000
_cell.length_c   1.000
_cell.angle_alpha   90.00
_cell.angle_beta   90.00
_cell.angle_gamma   90.00
#
_symmetry.space_group_name_H-M   'P 1'
#
loop_
_entity.id
_entity.type
_entity.pdbx_description
1 polymer ?
#
loop_
_entity_poly.entity_id
_entity_poly.type
_entity_poly.pdbx_seq_one_letter_code
_entity_poly.pdbx_strand_id
1 'polypeptide(L)'
;MEMSAGKFRNLRVLSGVDGRFLMMAIDQRGSLKRMLAKSLSVSADAVKFEDLAAVKKSIVKILSPHSTATLTDPVYGYPHCIHYIPRDVGLLLAYEETGYKKEGQERRSSLIEGWSAEKIKRAGANAVKLLVYYRPDASERTLEHQHALIRQVGDECEQYDLPFVLELVSYPLLEDELPADRNAPVTTDSAAFARRKPEIVMKTAQQFSLPEYKVDVLKIEFHAAVKYTKEYCDGTFDGKKRPALYDLDDVRQFCRKVDEASGLPWVILSAGVQIEEFIEDVRLATEAGASGFLGGRAIWQGCVKFYPDTDAVEQWLSTSGANNFRRLYEASRGATPWFEHKRFGGYPNIELADDGKNWYRNFSGFTS
;
A
#
# COMPACT_ATOMS: atom_id res chain seq x y z
N MET A 1 -3.79 10.22 23.73
CA MET A 1 -4.08 10.76 22.38
C MET A 1 -5.54 10.43 22.08
N GLU A 2 -6.32 11.44 21.73
CA GLU A 2 -7.73 11.25 21.38
C GLU A 2 -7.89 10.71 19.95
N MET A 3 -8.86 9.82 19.76
CA MET A 3 -9.23 9.26 18.47
C MET A 3 -10.74 9.10 18.37
N SER A 4 -11.33 9.41 17.22
CA SER A 4 -12.75 9.18 16.99
C SER A 4 -13.09 7.68 17.04
N ALA A 5 -14.32 7.37 17.46
CA ALA A 5 -14.74 6.01 17.73
C ALA A 5 -14.71 5.09 16.50
N GLY A 6 -15.11 5.59 15.33
CA GLY A 6 -15.06 4.86 14.08
C GLY A 6 -13.64 4.59 13.63
N LYS A 7 -12.74 5.57 13.66
CA LYS A 7 -11.31 5.36 13.39
C LYS A 7 -10.71 4.31 14.32
N PHE A 8 -10.92 4.43 15.63
CA PHE A 8 -10.39 3.47 16.60
C PHE A 8 -10.93 2.05 16.38
N ARG A 9 -12.24 1.93 16.20
CA ARG A 9 -12.89 0.64 15.95
C ARG A 9 -12.37 -0.01 14.66
N ASN A 10 -12.22 0.77 13.59
CA ASN A 10 -11.81 0.27 12.29
C ASN A 10 -10.31 -0.08 12.24
N LEU A 11 -9.42 0.70 12.87
CA LEU A 11 -7.99 0.31 12.98
C LEU A 11 -7.83 -1.05 13.67
N ARG A 12 -8.65 -1.34 14.68
CA ARG A 12 -8.69 -2.67 15.33
C ARG A 12 -9.21 -3.78 14.41
N VAL A 13 -10.13 -3.48 13.49
CA VAL A 13 -10.62 -4.46 12.49
C VAL A 13 -9.55 -4.72 11.43
N LEU A 14 -8.78 -3.70 11.06
CA LEU A 14 -7.74 -3.81 10.04
C LEU A 14 -6.51 -4.58 10.52
N SER A 15 -6.31 -4.66 11.84
CA SER A 15 -5.19 -5.34 12.48
C SER A 15 -5.56 -6.70 13.05
N GLY A 16 -4.55 -7.56 13.24
CA GLY A 16 -4.69 -8.77 14.04
C GLY A 16 -4.96 -8.47 15.52
N VAL A 17 -5.24 -9.54 16.29
CA VAL A 17 -5.42 -9.44 17.75
C VAL A 17 -4.19 -8.89 18.48
N ASP A 18 -3.02 -9.01 17.87
CA ASP A 18 -1.73 -8.49 18.33
C ASP A 18 -1.46 -7.05 17.84
N GLY A 19 -2.42 -6.40 17.18
CA GLY A 19 -2.30 -5.03 16.69
C GLY A 19 -1.42 -4.88 15.45
N ARG A 20 -1.06 -5.96 14.76
CA ARG A 20 -0.22 -5.90 13.57
C ARG A 20 -1.05 -5.92 12.29
N PHE A 21 -0.58 -5.21 11.27
CA PHE A 21 -1.22 -5.16 9.96
C PHE A 21 -0.60 -6.20 9.03
N LEU A 22 -1.35 -7.25 8.74
CA LEU A 22 -0.94 -8.31 7.81
C LEU A 22 -1.94 -8.33 6.66
N MET A 23 -1.85 -7.33 5.79
CA MET A 23 -2.92 -7.01 4.86
C MET A 23 -2.59 -7.41 3.42
N MET A 24 -3.63 -7.75 2.65
CA MET A 24 -3.55 -8.08 1.24
C MET A 24 -4.02 -6.91 0.36
N ALA A 25 -3.35 -6.66 -0.76
CA ALA A 25 -3.78 -5.70 -1.77
C ALA A 25 -4.05 -6.38 -3.13
N ILE A 26 -5.25 -6.15 -3.66
CA ILE A 26 -5.68 -6.55 -5.00
C ILE A 26 -6.50 -5.44 -5.69
N ASP A 27 -6.18 -4.18 -5.41
CA ASP A 27 -6.75 -2.97 -6.02
C ASP A 27 -6.13 -2.62 -7.39
N GLN A 28 -5.17 -3.42 -7.86
CA GLN A 28 -4.47 -3.20 -9.13
C GLN A 28 -5.44 -3.31 -10.31
N ARG A 29 -5.53 -2.25 -11.12
CA ARG A 29 -6.34 -2.18 -12.34
C ARG A 29 -5.47 -2.27 -13.58
N GLY A 30 -4.81 -1.17 -13.96
CA GLY A 30 -3.99 -1.10 -15.17
C GLY A 30 -2.80 -2.07 -15.18
N SER A 31 -2.15 -2.30 -14.03
CA SER A 31 -1.04 -3.27 -13.94
C SER A 31 -1.52 -4.71 -14.05
N LEU A 32 -2.64 -5.08 -13.43
CA LEU A 32 -3.23 -6.42 -13.59
C LEU A 32 -3.69 -6.64 -15.04
N LYS A 33 -4.34 -5.65 -15.66
CA LYS A 33 -4.73 -5.68 -17.09
C LYS A 33 -3.55 -6.02 -17.99
N ARG A 34 -2.39 -5.38 -17.78
CA ARG A 34 -1.15 -5.69 -18.54
C ARG A 34 -0.59 -7.09 -18.27
N MET A 35 -0.73 -7.61 -17.05
CA MET A 35 -0.28 -8.97 -16.73
C MET A 35 -1.18 -10.03 -17.40
N LEU A 36 -2.50 -9.82 -17.36
CA LEU A 36 -3.47 -10.71 -18.02
C LEU A 36 -3.31 -10.69 -19.54
N ALA A 37 -3.07 -9.52 -20.13
CA ALA A 37 -2.80 -9.38 -21.56
C ALA A 37 -1.67 -10.30 -22.03
N LYS A 38 -0.59 -10.40 -21.24
CA LYS A 38 0.53 -11.32 -21.52
C LYS A 38 0.13 -12.79 -21.41
N SER A 39 -0.61 -13.15 -20.36
CA SER A 39 -1.07 -14.54 -20.17
C SER A 39 -2.00 -14.99 -21.29
N LEU A 40 -2.92 -14.11 -21.68
CA LEU A 40 -3.90 -14.33 -22.75
C LEU A 40 -3.32 -14.17 -24.16
N SER A 41 -2.07 -13.69 -24.28
CA SER A 41 -1.44 -13.35 -25.57
C SER A 41 -2.28 -12.38 -26.41
N VAL A 42 -2.86 -11.36 -25.77
CA VAL A 42 -3.66 -10.29 -26.40
C VAL A 42 -3.10 -8.91 -26.06
N SER A 43 -3.57 -7.86 -26.75
CA SER A 43 -3.27 -6.48 -26.35
C SER A 43 -3.94 -6.16 -25.01
N ALA A 44 -3.40 -5.18 -24.28
CA ALA A 44 -4.02 -4.75 -23.03
C ALA A 44 -5.49 -4.39 -23.23
N ASP A 45 -5.83 -3.67 -24.29
CA ASP A 45 -7.20 -3.20 -24.56
C ASP A 45 -8.19 -4.32 -24.91
N ALA A 46 -7.70 -5.48 -25.34
CA ALA A 46 -8.52 -6.68 -25.56
C ALA A 46 -8.83 -7.46 -24.27
N VAL A 47 -8.17 -7.17 -23.14
CA VAL A 47 -8.50 -7.79 -21.85
C VAL A 47 -9.86 -7.27 -21.37
N LYS A 48 -10.78 -8.19 -21.10
CA LYS A 48 -12.18 -7.86 -20.79
C LYS A 48 -12.35 -7.50 -19.31
N PHE A 49 -13.45 -6.82 -19.01
CA PHE A 49 -13.83 -6.53 -17.63
C PHE A 49 -13.93 -7.82 -16.80
N GLU A 50 -14.54 -8.85 -17.37
CA GLU A 50 -14.76 -10.16 -16.74
C GLU A 50 -13.44 -10.85 -16.40
N ASP A 51 -12.39 -10.66 -17.20
CA ASP A 51 -11.07 -11.24 -16.93
C ASP A 51 -10.45 -10.67 -15.65
N LEU A 52 -10.52 -9.34 -15.47
CA LEU A 52 -10.06 -8.71 -14.24
C LEU A 52 -10.89 -9.16 -13.04
N ALA A 53 -12.22 -9.14 -13.18
CA ALA A 53 -13.13 -9.51 -12.10
C ALA A 53 -12.94 -10.98 -11.67
N ALA A 54 -12.79 -11.91 -12.62
CA ALA A 54 -12.59 -13.34 -12.35
C ALA A 54 -11.29 -13.62 -11.59
N VAL A 55 -10.18 -13.00 -12.01
CA VAL A 55 -8.89 -13.18 -11.34
C VAL A 55 -8.89 -12.54 -9.95
N LYS A 56 -9.46 -11.34 -9.80
CA LYS A 56 -9.61 -10.69 -8.49
C LYS A 56 -10.46 -11.54 -7.54
N LYS A 57 -11.58 -12.07 -8.02
CA LYS A 57 -12.45 -12.99 -7.26
C LYS A 57 -11.66 -14.20 -6.77
N SER A 58 -10.89 -14.86 -7.64
CA SER A 58 -10.11 -16.05 -7.29
C SER A 58 -9.07 -15.74 -6.20
N ILE A 59 -8.35 -14.63 -6.35
CA ILE A 59 -7.37 -14.14 -5.38
C ILE A 59 -8.05 -13.85 -4.04
N VAL A 60 -9.14 -13.07 -4.02
CA VAL A 60 -9.85 -12.72 -2.77
C VAL A 60 -10.40 -13.97 -2.09
N LYS A 61 -11.08 -14.85 -2.83
CA LYS A 61 -11.69 -16.08 -2.31
C LYS A 61 -10.70 -16.95 -1.55
N ILE A 62 -9.48 -17.07 -2.05
CA ILE A 62 -8.50 -18.00 -1.48
C ILE A 62 -7.58 -17.32 -0.48
N LEU A 63 -7.19 -16.08 -0.74
CA LEU A 63 -6.15 -15.43 0.04
C LEU A 63 -6.63 -14.45 1.10
N SER A 64 -7.85 -13.90 0.97
CA SER A 64 -8.42 -13.01 1.99
C SER A 64 -8.44 -13.63 3.40
N PRO A 65 -8.78 -14.93 3.59
CA PRO A 65 -8.74 -15.59 4.91
C PRO A 65 -7.36 -15.64 5.58
N HIS A 66 -6.27 -15.40 4.85
CA HIS A 66 -4.92 -15.36 5.41
C HIS A 66 -4.48 -13.95 5.82
N SER A 67 -5.30 -12.94 5.54
CA SER A 67 -5.00 -11.53 5.80
C SER A 67 -5.86 -10.97 6.93
N THR A 68 -5.31 -10.01 7.67
CA THR A 68 -6.08 -9.19 8.64
C THR A 68 -7.05 -8.24 7.95
N ALA A 69 -6.69 -7.75 6.76
CA ALA A 69 -7.55 -6.96 5.91
C ALA A 69 -7.24 -7.13 4.43
N THR A 70 -8.24 -6.94 3.59
CA THR A 70 -8.14 -6.98 2.12
C THR A 70 -8.46 -5.60 1.53
N LEU A 71 -7.50 -5.03 0.80
CA LEU A 71 -7.65 -3.86 -0.04
C LEU A 71 -8.06 -4.29 -1.45
N THR A 72 -9.16 -3.73 -1.96
CA THR A 72 -9.61 -3.92 -3.34
C THR A 72 -10.09 -2.60 -3.96
N ASP A 73 -10.43 -2.62 -5.25
CA ASP A 73 -10.93 -1.46 -5.98
C ASP A 73 -12.45 -1.53 -6.21
N PRO A 74 -13.13 -0.37 -6.33
CA PRO A 74 -14.58 -0.33 -6.52
C PRO A 74 -15.02 -0.70 -7.94
N VAL A 75 -14.09 -0.82 -8.91
CA VAL A 75 -14.42 -0.98 -10.34
C VAL A 75 -14.58 -2.44 -10.73
N TYR A 76 -13.55 -3.26 -10.47
CA TYR A 76 -13.51 -4.68 -10.86
C TYR A 76 -13.52 -5.62 -9.66
N GLY A 77 -13.16 -5.12 -8.47
CA GLY A 77 -12.96 -5.91 -7.28
C GLY A 77 -14.22 -6.03 -6.43
N TYR A 78 -14.51 -4.99 -5.65
CA TYR A 78 -15.49 -5.00 -4.57
C TYR A 78 -16.85 -5.62 -4.95
N PRO A 79 -17.53 -5.20 -6.05
CA PRO A 79 -18.84 -5.75 -6.39
C PRO A 79 -18.87 -7.28 -6.61
N HIS A 80 -17.73 -7.86 -7.03
CA HIS A 80 -17.62 -9.28 -7.34
C HIS A 80 -16.95 -10.09 -6.22
N CYS A 81 -16.25 -9.41 -5.32
CA CYS A 81 -15.41 -10.04 -4.30
C CYS A 81 -16.06 -10.06 -2.90
N ILE A 82 -17.04 -9.20 -2.62
CA ILE A 82 -17.57 -9.00 -1.25
C ILE A 82 -18.09 -10.28 -0.59
N HIS A 83 -18.71 -11.19 -1.35
CA HIS A 83 -19.19 -12.47 -0.82
C HIS A 83 -18.08 -13.42 -0.34
N TYR A 84 -16.83 -13.13 -0.71
CA TYR A 84 -15.67 -13.98 -0.44
C TYR A 84 -14.72 -13.38 0.60
N ILE A 85 -14.98 -12.15 1.07
CA ILE A 85 -14.22 -11.54 2.16
C ILE A 85 -14.81 -12.07 3.48
N PRO A 86 -14.03 -12.74 4.34
CA PRO A 86 -14.52 -13.24 5.61
C PRO A 86 -14.99 -12.11 6.54
N ARG A 87 -15.91 -12.43 7.47
CA ARG A 87 -16.54 -11.44 8.36
C ARG A 87 -15.57 -10.76 9.33
N ASP A 88 -14.49 -11.46 9.65
CA ASP A 88 -13.43 -11.05 10.56
C ASP A 88 -12.23 -10.43 9.84
N VAL A 89 -12.27 -10.32 8.51
CA VAL A 89 -11.24 -9.66 7.70
C VAL A 89 -11.68 -8.25 7.36
N GLY A 90 -10.84 -7.27 7.69
CA GLY A 90 -11.10 -5.87 7.38
C GLY A 90 -11.13 -5.59 5.87
N LEU A 91 -11.84 -4.54 5.48
CA LEU A 91 -11.97 -4.11 4.08
C LEU A 91 -11.41 -2.70 3.89
N LEU A 92 -10.54 -2.53 2.90
CA LEU A 92 -10.14 -1.22 2.40
C LEU A 92 -10.60 -1.06 0.95
N LEU A 93 -11.03 0.14 0.58
CA LEU A 93 -11.36 0.48 -0.80
C LEU A 93 -10.45 1.60 -1.31
N ALA A 94 -9.90 1.39 -2.50
CA ALA A 94 -9.12 2.39 -3.22
C ALA A 94 -10.00 3.56 -3.68
N TYR A 95 -9.46 4.77 -3.59
CA TYR A 95 -10.14 6.02 -3.97
C TYR A 95 -9.49 6.72 -5.18
N GLU A 96 -8.21 6.45 -5.46
CA GLU A 96 -7.55 7.03 -6.62
C GLU A 96 -8.03 6.42 -7.94
N GLU A 97 -7.96 7.20 -9.02
CA GLU A 97 -8.01 6.67 -10.38
C GLU A 97 -6.72 5.88 -10.70
N THR A 98 -6.82 4.84 -11.53
CA THR A 98 -5.64 4.06 -11.91
C THR A 98 -4.70 4.87 -12.79
N GLY A 99 -3.43 4.94 -12.41
CA GLY A 99 -2.41 5.66 -13.17
C GLY A 99 -2.28 7.11 -12.71
N TYR A 100 -1.97 8.00 -13.63
CA TYR A 100 -1.70 9.42 -13.34
C TYR A 100 -1.85 10.27 -14.60
N LYS A 101 -2.17 11.54 -14.40
CA LYS A 101 -1.99 12.55 -15.45
C LYS A 101 -0.52 12.95 -15.50
N LYS A 102 0.08 12.84 -16.69
CA LYS A 102 1.47 13.22 -16.93
C LYS A 102 1.57 14.71 -17.28
N GLU A 103 2.42 15.45 -16.58
CA GLU A 103 2.72 16.87 -16.83
C GLU A 103 4.25 16.97 -16.95
N GLY A 104 4.77 17.01 -18.17
CA GLY A 104 6.21 16.78 -18.38
C GLY A 104 6.59 15.37 -17.89
N GLN A 105 7.55 15.25 -16.97
CA GLN A 105 7.91 13.97 -16.34
C GLN A 105 7.20 13.75 -14.99
N GLU A 106 6.46 14.75 -14.53
CA GLU A 106 5.74 14.72 -13.26
C GLU A 106 4.42 13.96 -13.39
N ARG A 107 3.94 13.50 -12.23
CA ARG A 107 2.74 12.66 -12.13
C ARG A 107 1.76 13.31 -11.15
N ARG A 108 0.55 13.56 -11.62
CA ARG A 108 -0.56 14.04 -10.78
C ARG A 108 -1.60 12.95 -10.64
N SER A 109 -1.95 12.63 -9.39
CA SER A 109 -3.01 11.68 -9.06
C SER A 109 -4.37 12.36 -9.15
N SER A 110 -5.42 11.56 -9.29
CA SER A 110 -6.81 12.00 -9.34
C SER A 110 -7.69 10.98 -8.62
N LEU A 111 -8.88 11.39 -8.19
CA LEU A 111 -9.88 10.48 -7.63
C LEU A 111 -10.71 9.83 -8.73
N ILE A 112 -11.32 8.68 -8.41
CA ILE A 112 -12.30 8.04 -9.29
C ILE A 112 -13.53 8.94 -9.39
N GLU A 113 -13.95 9.25 -10.61
CA GLU A 113 -15.13 10.08 -10.85
C GLU A 113 -16.39 9.43 -10.26
N GLY A 114 -17.17 10.21 -9.52
CA GLY A 114 -18.40 9.72 -8.88
C GLY A 114 -18.17 8.76 -7.71
N TRP A 115 -16.95 8.55 -7.24
CA TRP A 115 -16.65 7.84 -6.00
C TRP A 115 -16.34 8.83 -4.87
N SER A 116 -16.56 8.44 -3.61
CA SER A 116 -16.29 9.30 -2.45
C SER A 116 -16.05 8.51 -1.17
N ALA A 117 -15.44 9.12 -0.14
CA ALA A 117 -15.32 8.47 1.17
C ALA A 117 -16.68 8.13 1.78
N GLU A 118 -17.71 8.95 1.53
CA GLU A 118 -19.11 8.66 1.90
C GLU A 118 -19.57 7.32 1.29
N LYS A 119 -19.33 7.12 -0.01
CA LYS A 119 -19.70 5.90 -0.72
C LYS A 119 -18.87 4.70 -0.24
N ILE A 120 -17.59 4.92 0.07
CA ILE A 120 -16.72 3.90 0.69
C ILE A 120 -17.28 3.48 2.05
N LYS A 121 -17.69 4.43 2.90
CA LYS A 121 -18.34 4.16 4.19
C LYS A 121 -19.65 3.40 4.00
N ARG A 122 -20.48 3.84 3.07
CA ARG A 122 -21.77 3.19 2.75
C ARG A 122 -21.60 1.77 2.20
N ALA A 123 -20.48 1.49 1.53
CA ALA A 123 -20.09 0.15 1.09
C ALA A 123 -19.57 -0.75 2.24
N GLY A 124 -19.52 -0.23 3.48
CA GLY A 124 -19.10 -0.99 4.66
C GLY A 124 -17.59 -1.22 4.74
N ALA A 125 -16.78 -0.44 4.03
CA ALA A 125 -15.34 -0.50 4.18
C ALA A 125 -14.89 0.02 5.56
N ASN A 126 -13.79 -0.53 6.05
CA ASN A 126 -13.14 -0.13 7.29
C ASN A 126 -12.08 0.95 7.07
N ALA A 127 -11.62 1.20 5.86
CA ALA A 127 -10.73 2.32 5.57
C ALA A 127 -10.82 2.80 4.12
N VAL A 128 -10.49 4.07 3.95
CA VAL A 128 -10.20 4.67 2.64
C VAL A 128 -8.72 4.51 2.37
N LYS A 129 -8.38 4.05 1.16
CA LYS A 129 -7.01 4.06 0.68
C LYS A 129 -6.86 5.02 -0.49
N LEU A 130 -5.80 5.82 -0.50
CA LEU A 130 -5.42 6.70 -1.62
C LEU A 130 -3.97 6.44 -2.02
N LEU A 131 -3.69 6.23 -3.30
CA LEU A 131 -2.32 6.26 -3.84
C LEU A 131 -1.98 7.60 -4.46
N VAL A 132 -0.86 8.18 -4.01
CA VAL A 132 -0.29 9.40 -4.55
C VAL A 132 1.13 9.15 -5.06
N TYR A 133 1.36 9.54 -6.33
CA TYR A 133 2.72 9.65 -6.86
C TYR A 133 3.36 10.92 -6.35
N TYR A 134 4.48 10.82 -5.63
CA TYR A 134 5.07 11.97 -4.98
C TYR A 134 6.59 12.04 -5.14
N ARG A 135 7.07 13.26 -5.35
CA ARG A 135 8.48 13.62 -5.42
C ARG A 135 8.66 14.97 -4.71
N PRO A 136 9.43 15.03 -3.60
CA PRO A 136 9.65 16.29 -2.86
C PRO A 136 10.30 17.41 -3.70
N ASP A 137 10.95 17.03 -4.79
CA ASP A 137 11.66 17.86 -5.75
C ASP A 137 10.87 18.09 -7.06
N ALA A 138 9.56 17.79 -7.07
CA ALA A 138 8.67 18.19 -8.17
C ALA A 138 8.36 19.69 -8.15
N SER A 139 7.83 20.21 -9.26
CA SER A 139 7.38 21.59 -9.36
C SER A 139 6.33 21.94 -8.29
N GLU A 140 6.35 23.19 -7.84
CA GLU A 140 5.40 23.73 -6.86
C GLU A 140 3.94 23.41 -7.23
N ARG A 141 3.58 23.63 -8.50
CA ARG A 141 2.23 23.31 -9.01
C ARG A 141 1.83 21.85 -8.83
N THR A 142 2.77 20.91 -8.99
CA THR A 142 2.49 19.48 -8.77
C THR A 142 2.44 19.14 -7.29
N LEU A 143 3.30 19.74 -6.47
CA LEU A 143 3.26 19.59 -5.01
C LEU A 143 1.94 20.10 -4.45
N GLU A 144 1.51 21.30 -4.83
CA GLU A 144 0.23 21.91 -4.45
C GLU A 144 -0.95 21.00 -4.82
N HIS A 145 -0.98 20.49 -6.05
CA HIS A 145 -2.03 19.57 -6.51
C HIS A 145 -2.11 18.32 -5.62
N GLN A 146 -0.96 17.67 -5.38
CA GLN A 146 -0.93 16.43 -4.60
C GLN A 146 -1.28 16.68 -3.12
N HIS A 147 -0.81 17.79 -2.54
CA HIS A 147 -1.14 18.17 -1.17
C HIS A 147 -2.62 18.49 -1.01
N ALA A 148 -3.20 19.25 -1.94
CA ALA A 148 -4.63 19.58 -1.93
C ALA A 148 -5.50 18.32 -2.02
N LEU A 149 -5.13 17.39 -2.93
CA LEU A 149 -5.81 16.11 -3.06
C LEU A 149 -5.78 15.29 -1.76
N ILE A 150 -4.63 15.22 -1.09
CA ILE A 150 -4.49 14.46 0.16
C ILE A 150 -5.29 15.12 1.29
N ARG A 151 -5.25 16.46 1.42
CA ARG A 151 -6.06 17.17 2.43
C ARG A 151 -7.55 16.96 2.20
N GLN A 152 -8.02 17.05 0.96
CA GLN A 152 -9.41 16.77 0.61
C GLN A 152 -9.84 15.37 1.10
N VAL A 153 -9.05 14.33 0.80
CA VAL A 153 -9.38 12.97 1.24
C VAL A 153 -9.27 12.82 2.75
N GLY A 154 -8.32 13.49 3.40
CA GLY A 154 -8.20 13.53 4.86
C GLY A 154 -9.44 14.14 5.53
N ASP A 155 -9.95 15.25 5.00
CA ASP A 155 -11.17 15.91 5.47
C ASP A 155 -12.40 15.00 5.31
N GLU A 156 -12.52 14.34 4.15
CA GLU A 156 -13.58 13.37 3.92
C GLU A 156 -13.49 12.17 4.89
N CYS A 157 -12.29 11.63 5.15
CA CYS A 157 -12.10 10.50 6.05
C CYS A 157 -12.44 10.85 7.50
N GLU A 158 -12.09 12.07 7.95
CA GLU A 158 -12.50 12.58 9.26
C GLU A 158 -14.01 12.74 9.33
N GLN A 159 -14.64 13.35 8.33
CA GLN A 159 -16.10 13.53 8.27
C GLN A 159 -16.85 12.20 8.37
N TYR A 160 -16.39 11.15 7.68
CA TYR A 160 -17.05 9.83 7.66
C TYR A 160 -16.50 8.83 8.69
N ASP A 161 -15.65 9.32 9.60
CA ASP A 161 -15.06 8.56 10.70
C ASP A 161 -14.45 7.22 10.22
N LEU A 162 -13.61 7.32 9.19
CA LEU A 162 -12.86 6.23 8.57
C LEU A 162 -11.35 6.49 8.71
N PRO A 163 -10.56 5.46 9.05
CA PRO A 163 -9.12 5.49 8.88
C PRO A 163 -8.72 5.84 7.45
N PHE A 164 -7.79 6.77 7.31
CA PHE A 164 -7.17 7.13 6.05
C PHE A 164 -5.81 6.43 5.91
N VAL A 165 -5.71 5.52 4.94
CA VAL A 165 -4.47 4.84 4.55
C VAL A 165 -3.87 5.51 3.31
N LEU A 166 -2.79 6.24 3.48
CA LEU A 166 -2.13 6.95 2.37
C LEU A 166 -0.97 6.13 1.82
N GLU A 167 -1.09 5.70 0.56
CA GLU A 167 -0.03 5.05 -0.21
C GLU A 167 0.81 6.05 -0.97
N LEU A 168 2.12 6.02 -0.75
CA LEU A 168 3.07 6.96 -1.34
C LEU A 168 4.00 6.21 -2.27
N VAL A 169 4.08 6.64 -3.53
CA VAL A 169 4.92 6.01 -4.55
C VAL A 169 5.81 7.04 -5.22
N SER A 170 7.12 6.86 -5.08
CA SER A 170 8.15 7.64 -5.75
C SER A 170 8.38 7.16 -7.18
N TYR A 171 8.98 8.00 -8.02
CA TYR A 171 9.25 7.68 -9.42
C TYR A 171 10.45 8.48 -9.92
N PRO A 172 11.23 7.97 -10.90
CA PRO A 172 12.31 8.73 -11.52
C PRO A 172 11.81 10.03 -12.16
N LEU A 173 12.45 11.13 -11.84
CA LEU A 173 12.06 12.48 -12.25
C LEU A 173 13.23 13.29 -12.81
N LEU A 174 14.39 13.24 -12.14
CA LEU A 174 15.57 14.02 -12.53
C LEU A 174 16.25 13.43 -13.77
N GLU A 175 16.89 14.26 -14.59
CA GLU A 175 17.48 13.85 -15.88
C GLU A 175 18.44 12.66 -15.73
N ASP A 176 19.22 12.60 -14.65
CA ASP A 176 20.17 11.50 -14.40
C ASP A 176 19.53 10.22 -13.86
N GLU A 177 18.25 10.26 -13.48
CA GLU A 177 17.44 9.10 -13.14
C GLU A 177 16.67 8.55 -14.34
N LEU A 178 16.55 9.35 -15.41
CA LEU A 178 15.90 8.98 -16.65
C LEU A 178 16.86 8.18 -17.56
N PRO A 179 16.34 7.30 -18.42
CA PRO A 179 17.19 6.57 -19.35
C PRO A 179 17.83 7.53 -20.37
N ALA A 180 19.10 7.30 -20.69
CA ALA A 180 19.83 8.06 -21.70
C ALA A 180 19.17 7.94 -23.09
N ASP A 181 18.66 6.74 -23.43
CA ASP A 181 17.76 6.57 -24.56
C ASP A 181 16.34 6.99 -24.15
N ARG A 182 15.88 8.11 -24.71
CA ARG A 182 14.54 8.67 -24.44
C ARG A 182 13.39 7.77 -24.90
N ASN A 183 13.66 6.76 -25.73
CA ASN A 183 12.67 5.76 -26.13
C ASN A 183 12.59 4.56 -25.17
N ALA A 184 13.59 4.39 -24.29
CA ALA A 184 13.56 3.32 -23.30
C ALA A 184 12.53 3.62 -22.21
N PRO A 185 11.88 2.58 -21.64
CA PRO A 185 10.91 2.78 -20.57
C PRO A 185 11.60 3.30 -19.31
N VAL A 186 11.00 4.33 -18.70
CA VAL A 186 11.43 4.83 -17.39
C VAL A 186 11.30 3.72 -16.34
N THR A 187 12.35 3.48 -15.57
CA THR A 187 12.41 2.40 -14.59
C THR A 187 12.92 2.90 -13.24
N THR A 188 12.37 2.36 -12.16
CA THR A 188 12.86 2.56 -10.79
C THR A 188 14.09 1.70 -10.48
N ASP A 189 14.47 0.78 -11.37
CA ASP A 189 15.62 -0.11 -11.24
C ASP A 189 16.86 0.50 -11.93
N SER A 190 17.28 1.68 -11.44
CA SER A 190 18.50 2.37 -11.87
C SER A 190 19.34 2.75 -10.65
N ALA A 191 20.67 2.80 -10.83
CA ALA A 191 21.58 3.12 -9.72
C ALA A 191 21.36 4.56 -9.20
N ALA A 192 21.09 5.52 -10.09
CA ALA A 192 20.82 6.91 -9.72
C ALA A 192 19.58 7.03 -8.83
N PHE A 193 18.47 6.39 -9.23
CA PHE A 193 17.25 6.39 -8.43
C PHE A 193 17.42 5.60 -7.12
N ALA A 194 18.09 4.45 -7.16
CA ALA A 194 18.37 3.63 -5.97
C ALA A 194 19.20 4.35 -4.90
N ARG A 195 20.09 5.29 -5.29
CA ARG A 195 20.83 6.14 -4.34
C ARG A 195 19.93 7.18 -3.66
N ARG A 196 18.95 7.73 -4.37
CA ARG A 196 18.08 8.81 -3.85
C ARG A 196 16.82 8.33 -3.14
N LYS A 197 16.36 7.11 -3.47
CA LYS A 197 15.13 6.54 -2.93
C LYS A 197 15.02 6.64 -1.40
N PRO A 198 16.08 6.33 -0.59
CA PRO A 198 15.96 6.44 0.86
C PRO A 198 15.58 7.83 1.34
N GLU A 199 16.20 8.87 0.79
CA GLU A 199 15.93 10.27 1.16
C GLU A 199 14.55 10.73 0.66
N ILE A 200 14.18 10.37 -0.57
CA ILE A 200 12.86 10.69 -1.13
C ILE A 200 11.76 10.13 -0.23
N VAL A 201 11.85 8.84 0.12
CA VAL A 201 10.80 8.19 0.89
C VAL A 201 10.75 8.71 2.33
N MET A 202 11.91 8.96 2.96
CA MET A 202 11.98 9.57 4.30
C MET A 202 11.32 10.95 4.33
N LYS A 203 11.67 11.85 3.40
CA LYS A 203 11.06 13.19 3.30
C LYS A 203 9.56 13.11 3.04
N THR A 204 9.13 12.15 2.23
CA THR A 204 7.71 11.94 1.91
C THR A 204 6.93 11.45 3.14
N ALA A 205 7.48 10.50 3.89
CA ALA A 205 6.88 10.00 5.13
C ALA A 205 6.77 11.12 6.18
N GLN A 206 7.82 11.95 6.31
CA GLN A 206 7.81 13.11 7.20
C GLN A 206 6.72 14.12 6.83
N GLN A 207 6.64 14.50 5.55
CA GLN A 207 5.66 15.47 5.05
C GLN A 207 4.23 15.03 5.37
N PHE A 208 3.86 13.80 5.01
CA PHE A 208 2.48 13.34 5.15
C PHE A 208 2.14 12.74 6.51
N SER A 209 3.06 12.85 7.46
CA SER A 209 2.78 12.65 8.88
C SER A 209 2.19 13.90 9.56
N LEU A 210 2.16 15.05 8.87
CA LEU A 210 1.64 16.30 9.44
C LEU A 210 0.11 16.21 9.69
N PRO A 211 -0.39 16.80 10.80
CA PRO A 211 -1.80 16.67 11.19
C PRO A 211 -2.81 17.16 10.16
N GLU A 212 -2.47 18.16 9.35
CA GLU A 212 -3.34 18.75 8.33
C GLU A 212 -3.80 17.77 7.25
N TYR A 213 -3.08 16.65 7.07
CA TYR A 213 -3.45 15.61 6.10
C TYR A 213 -4.39 14.55 6.68
N LYS A 214 -4.56 14.51 8.01
CA LYS A 214 -5.46 13.60 8.73
C LYS A 214 -5.27 12.12 8.38
N VAL A 215 -4.05 11.75 7.99
CA VAL A 215 -3.65 10.36 7.69
C VAL A 215 -3.56 9.58 8.98
N ASP A 216 -4.05 8.33 8.97
CA ASP A 216 -4.00 7.44 10.12
C ASP A 216 -2.92 6.36 9.96
N VAL A 217 -2.69 5.87 8.74
CA VAL A 217 -1.64 4.89 8.43
C VAL A 217 -0.94 5.24 7.12
N LEU A 218 0.40 5.20 7.12
CA LEU A 218 1.19 5.35 5.90
C LEU A 218 1.46 3.97 5.27
N LYS A 219 1.19 3.82 3.97
CA LYS A 219 1.62 2.67 3.17
C LYS A 219 2.81 3.09 2.32
N ILE A 220 4.00 2.63 2.69
CA ILE A 220 5.28 3.17 2.22
C ILE A 220 6.00 2.13 1.35
N GLU A 221 6.64 2.57 0.26
CA GLU A 221 7.57 1.74 -0.49
C GLU A 221 8.76 1.30 0.36
N PHE A 222 9.30 0.10 0.12
CA PHE A 222 10.57 -0.23 0.75
C PHE A 222 11.65 0.80 0.34
N HIS A 223 12.24 1.45 1.34
CA HIS A 223 12.95 2.73 1.21
C HIS A 223 14.30 2.59 0.51
N ALA A 224 14.84 1.38 0.48
CA ALA A 224 16.03 1.03 -0.28
C ALA A 224 15.65 0.18 -1.51
N ALA A 225 16.65 -0.12 -2.33
CA ALA A 225 16.59 -1.14 -3.35
C ALA A 225 17.59 -2.24 -2.94
N VAL A 226 17.11 -3.24 -2.19
CA VAL A 226 17.98 -4.28 -1.60
C VAL A 226 18.84 -4.99 -2.64
N LYS A 227 18.41 -5.03 -3.91
CA LYS A 227 19.20 -5.54 -5.05
C LYS A 227 20.49 -4.78 -5.34
N TYR A 228 20.70 -3.61 -4.74
CA TYR A 228 21.91 -2.81 -4.85
C TYR A 228 22.79 -2.92 -3.59
N THR A 229 22.45 -3.81 -2.65
CA THR A 229 23.30 -4.14 -1.50
C THR A 229 24.45 -5.06 -1.92
N LYS A 230 25.60 -5.02 -1.23
CA LYS A 230 26.72 -5.94 -1.47
C LYS A 230 26.30 -7.42 -1.42
N GLU A 231 25.31 -7.72 -0.59
CA GLU A 231 24.79 -9.06 -0.32
C GLU A 231 23.93 -9.61 -1.47
N TYR A 232 23.24 -8.73 -2.20
CA TYR A 232 22.25 -9.13 -3.21
C TYR A 232 22.52 -8.58 -4.62
N CYS A 233 23.59 -7.81 -4.82
CA CYS A 233 23.90 -7.17 -6.10
C CYS A 233 24.27 -8.14 -7.23
N ASP A 234 24.58 -9.39 -6.92
CA ASP A 234 24.84 -10.44 -7.91
C ASP A 234 23.55 -11.08 -8.49
N GLY A 235 22.39 -10.48 -8.25
CA GLY A 235 21.12 -10.90 -8.86
C GLY A 235 20.33 -11.91 -8.04
N THR A 236 20.47 -11.93 -6.71
CA THR A 236 19.85 -12.90 -5.81
C THR A 236 18.34 -13.09 -6.02
N PHE A 237 17.61 -12.02 -6.36
CA PHE A 237 16.15 -12.06 -6.46
C PHE A 237 15.59 -12.17 -7.88
N ASP A 238 16.37 -11.77 -8.89
CA ASP A 238 15.87 -11.66 -10.28
C ASP A 238 16.91 -11.99 -11.36
N GLY A 239 18.09 -12.50 -10.97
CA GLY A 239 19.17 -12.87 -11.88
C GLY A 239 19.90 -11.68 -12.52
N LYS A 240 19.56 -10.43 -12.17
CA LYS A 240 20.20 -9.24 -12.76
C LYS A 240 21.29 -8.69 -11.83
N LYS A 241 22.53 -8.67 -12.33
CA LYS A 241 23.64 -8.03 -11.64
C LYS A 241 23.51 -6.51 -11.63
N ARG A 242 23.88 -5.90 -10.51
CA ARG A 242 23.83 -4.45 -10.25
C ARG A 242 25.12 -4.00 -9.56
N PRO A 243 25.47 -2.71 -9.62
CA PRO A 243 26.54 -2.19 -8.77
C PRO A 243 26.13 -2.25 -7.30
N ALA A 244 27.05 -2.64 -6.42
CA ALA A 244 26.87 -2.47 -4.98
C ALA A 244 26.93 -0.97 -4.63
N LEU A 245 25.84 -0.43 -4.10
CA LEU A 245 25.73 0.99 -3.70
C LEU A 245 25.85 1.18 -2.19
N TYR A 246 25.43 0.18 -1.42
CA TYR A 246 25.38 0.14 0.04
C TYR A 246 25.42 -1.33 0.52
N ASP A 247 25.34 -1.59 1.81
CA ASP A 247 25.15 -2.94 2.40
C ASP A 247 23.90 -3.02 3.29
N LEU A 248 23.67 -4.16 3.95
CA LEU A 248 22.47 -4.32 4.79
C LEU A 248 22.48 -3.45 6.04
N ASP A 249 23.64 -3.02 6.55
CA ASP A 249 23.68 -2.10 7.69
C ASP A 249 23.23 -0.70 7.30
N ASP A 250 23.62 -0.23 6.11
CA ASP A 250 23.06 0.99 5.52
C ASP A 250 21.54 0.88 5.36
N VAL A 251 21.01 -0.25 4.87
CA VAL A 251 19.57 -0.46 4.69
C VAL A 251 18.83 -0.43 6.03
N ARG A 252 19.37 -1.06 7.07
CA ARG A 252 18.81 -0.98 8.43
C ARG A 252 18.79 0.47 8.92
N GLN A 253 19.84 1.24 8.67
CA GLN A 253 19.88 2.66 9.03
C GLN A 253 18.81 3.47 8.26
N PHE A 254 18.61 3.20 6.96
CA PHE A 254 17.54 3.83 6.19
C PHE A 254 16.16 3.51 6.75
N CYS A 255 15.90 2.25 7.13
CA CYS A 255 14.64 1.86 7.74
C CYS A 255 14.38 2.59 9.07
N ARG A 256 15.40 2.70 9.94
CA ARG A 256 15.30 3.48 11.18
C ARG A 256 15.00 4.96 10.93
N LYS A 257 15.67 5.59 9.96
CA LYS A 257 15.41 7.00 9.60
C LYS A 257 13.98 7.21 9.12
N VAL A 258 13.41 6.26 8.38
CA VAL A 258 12.01 6.36 7.94
C VAL A 258 11.05 6.13 9.09
N ASP A 259 11.33 5.20 10.00
CA ASP A 259 10.54 5.04 11.22
C ASP A 259 10.56 6.33 12.06
N GLU A 260 11.74 6.92 12.28
CA GLU A 260 11.91 8.21 12.98
C GLU A 260 11.14 9.34 12.30
N ALA A 261 11.18 9.41 10.96
CA ALA A 261 10.45 10.41 10.17
C ALA A 261 8.94 10.17 10.12
N SER A 262 8.49 8.93 10.27
CA SER A 262 7.06 8.57 10.27
C SER A 262 6.44 8.96 11.60
N GLY A 263 5.60 9.99 11.60
CA GLY A 263 4.79 10.40 12.77
C GLY A 263 3.55 9.54 12.97
N LEU A 264 3.37 8.48 12.17
CA LEU A 264 2.20 7.63 12.07
C LEU A 264 2.62 6.16 12.00
N PRO A 265 1.76 5.21 12.45
CA PRO A 265 1.94 3.80 12.10
C PRO A 265 2.07 3.65 10.59
N TRP A 266 2.95 2.75 10.17
CA TRP A 266 3.24 2.55 8.77
C TRP A 266 3.39 1.08 8.42
N VAL A 267 3.07 0.75 7.17
CA VAL A 267 3.17 -0.59 6.61
C VAL A 267 3.93 -0.54 5.30
N ILE A 268 4.68 -1.58 4.97
CA ILE A 268 5.36 -1.63 3.68
C ILE A 268 4.49 -2.21 2.57
N LEU A 269 4.69 -1.70 1.36
CA LEU A 269 4.12 -2.24 0.12
C LEU A 269 5.16 -3.03 -0.68
N SER A 270 4.69 -4.02 -1.44
CA SER A 270 5.57 -4.91 -2.21
C SER A 270 6.15 -4.33 -3.51
N ALA A 271 5.58 -3.25 -4.05
CA ALA A 271 5.95 -2.66 -5.35
C ALA A 271 5.95 -3.60 -6.59
N GLY A 272 5.58 -4.88 -6.43
CA GLY A 272 5.69 -5.90 -7.48
C GLY A 272 7.04 -6.58 -7.59
N VAL A 273 7.86 -6.51 -6.54
CA VAL A 273 9.07 -7.33 -6.40
C VAL A 273 8.73 -8.83 -6.30
N GLN A 274 9.73 -9.69 -6.40
CA GLN A 274 9.54 -11.14 -6.19
C GLN A 274 9.29 -11.43 -4.71
N ILE A 275 8.65 -12.55 -4.40
CA ILE A 275 8.28 -12.87 -3.00
C ILE A 275 9.49 -13.00 -2.09
N GLU A 276 10.61 -13.54 -2.59
CA GLU A 276 11.87 -13.66 -1.84
C GLU A 276 12.41 -12.29 -1.41
N GLU A 277 12.34 -11.29 -2.30
CA GLU A 277 12.73 -9.92 -2.00
C GLU A 277 11.76 -9.28 -1.01
N PHE A 278 10.45 -9.46 -1.22
CA PHE A 278 9.45 -8.85 -0.34
C PHE A 278 9.50 -9.40 1.09
N ILE A 279 9.85 -10.67 1.26
CA ILE A 279 10.06 -11.27 2.59
C ILE A 279 11.22 -10.59 3.31
N GLU A 280 12.32 -10.33 2.61
CA GLU A 280 13.47 -9.63 3.19
C GLU A 280 13.14 -8.16 3.50
N ASP A 281 12.41 -7.49 2.61
CA ASP A 281 11.91 -6.13 2.83
C ASP A 281 11.01 -6.06 4.08
N VAL A 282 10.08 -7.01 4.25
CA VAL A 282 9.19 -7.08 5.44
C VAL A 282 10.01 -7.28 6.70
N ARG A 283 10.98 -8.19 6.68
CA ARG A 283 11.84 -8.46 7.84
C ARG A 283 12.59 -7.20 8.27
N LEU A 284 13.29 -6.55 7.34
CA LEU A 284 14.08 -5.34 7.60
C LEU A 284 13.21 -4.16 8.06
N ALA A 285 12.04 -3.96 7.45
CA ALA A 285 11.15 -2.86 7.81
C ALA A 285 10.50 -3.05 9.18
N THR A 286 10.05 -4.27 9.48
CA THR A 286 9.38 -4.57 10.76
C THR A 286 10.35 -4.56 11.93
N GLU A 287 11.59 -5.03 11.74
CA GLU A 287 12.68 -4.86 12.73
C GLU A 287 12.99 -3.39 13.06
N ALA A 288 12.67 -2.46 12.16
CA ALA A 288 12.92 -1.03 12.34
C ALA A 288 11.74 -0.25 12.94
N GLY A 289 10.54 -0.83 12.98
CA GLY A 289 9.36 -0.18 13.59
C GLY A 289 8.07 -0.27 12.78
N ALA A 290 8.10 -0.79 11.55
CA ALA A 290 6.88 -0.95 10.74
C ALA A 290 5.83 -1.79 11.48
N SER A 291 4.56 -1.39 11.35
CA SER A 291 3.43 -2.10 11.94
C SER A 291 2.95 -3.30 11.09
N GLY A 292 3.68 -3.63 10.04
CA GLY A 292 3.47 -4.81 9.21
C GLY A 292 3.53 -4.48 7.72
N PHE A 293 2.65 -5.09 6.93
CA PHE A 293 2.64 -4.97 5.47
C PHE A 293 1.24 -4.85 4.88
N LEU A 294 1.17 -4.22 3.71
CA LEU A 294 0.02 -4.24 2.80
C LEU A 294 0.52 -4.67 1.42
N GLY A 295 0.66 -5.99 1.28
CA GLY A 295 1.34 -6.65 0.17
C GLY A 295 0.36 -7.08 -0.91
N GLY A 296 0.76 -6.95 -2.18
CA GLY A 296 -0.10 -7.31 -3.32
C GLY A 296 0.60 -8.27 -4.25
N ARG A 297 1.07 -7.75 -5.38
CA ARG A 297 1.67 -8.53 -6.48
C ARG A 297 2.69 -9.57 -6.02
N ALA A 298 3.61 -9.27 -5.11
CA ALA A 298 4.57 -10.27 -4.61
C ALA A 298 3.90 -11.55 -4.07
N ILE A 299 2.70 -11.42 -3.50
CA ILE A 299 1.94 -12.54 -2.92
C ILE A 299 1.25 -13.38 -4.01
N TRP A 300 0.56 -12.73 -4.96
CA TRP A 300 -0.39 -13.41 -5.84
C TRP A 300 -0.02 -13.40 -7.34
N GLN A 301 0.97 -12.61 -7.78
CA GLN A 301 1.23 -12.41 -9.22
C GLN A 301 1.58 -13.70 -9.98
N GLY A 302 2.13 -14.69 -9.28
CA GLY A 302 2.48 -15.99 -9.86
C GLY A 302 1.28 -16.80 -10.35
N CYS A 303 0.06 -16.50 -9.88
CA CYS A 303 -1.15 -17.15 -10.36
C CYS A 303 -1.53 -16.71 -11.78
N VAL A 304 -1.16 -15.48 -12.18
CA VAL A 304 -1.70 -14.84 -13.38
C VAL A 304 -1.33 -15.59 -14.66
N LYS A 305 -0.15 -16.22 -14.70
CA LYS A 305 0.32 -17.01 -15.85
C LYS A 305 -0.52 -18.25 -16.16
N PHE A 306 -1.38 -18.69 -15.23
CA PHE A 306 -2.27 -19.84 -15.43
C PHE A 306 -3.63 -19.41 -16.00
N TYR A 307 -3.96 -18.11 -15.99
CA TYR A 307 -5.21 -17.62 -16.55
C TYR A 307 -5.22 -17.80 -18.09
N PRO A 308 -6.30 -18.33 -18.71
CA PRO A 308 -7.69 -18.39 -18.22
C PRO A 308 -8.10 -19.67 -17.48
N ASP A 309 -7.18 -20.60 -17.21
CA ASP A 309 -7.47 -21.80 -16.43
C ASP A 309 -7.66 -21.42 -14.95
N THR A 310 -8.92 -21.26 -14.55
CA THR A 310 -9.28 -20.80 -13.21
C THR A 310 -8.95 -21.85 -12.14
N ASP A 311 -9.04 -23.14 -12.46
CA ASP A 311 -8.70 -24.20 -11.51
C ASP A 311 -7.19 -24.20 -11.23
N ALA A 312 -6.36 -24.01 -12.27
CA ALA A 312 -4.91 -23.86 -12.10
C ALA A 312 -4.54 -22.57 -11.34
N VAL A 313 -5.25 -21.47 -11.59
CA VAL A 313 -5.11 -20.22 -10.81
C VAL A 313 -5.41 -20.47 -9.33
N GLU A 314 -6.55 -21.10 -9.02
CA GLU A 314 -6.97 -21.40 -7.65
C GLU A 314 -6.05 -22.41 -6.95
N GLN A 315 -5.54 -23.41 -7.68
CA GLN A 315 -4.56 -24.37 -7.18
C GLN A 315 -3.24 -23.68 -6.81
N TRP A 316 -2.75 -22.76 -7.63
CA TRP A 316 -1.54 -22.00 -7.30
C TRP A 316 -1.75 -21.11 -6.08
N LEU A 317 -2.91 -20.45 -5.98
CA LEU A 317 -3.25 -19.58 -4.85
C LEU A 317 -3.32 -20.37 -3.54
N SER A 318 -3.99 -21.53 -3.54
CA SER A 318 -4.15 -22.37 -2.34
C SER A 318 -2.85 -23.04 -1.88
N THR A 319 -1.84 -23.11 -2.74
CA THR A 319 -0.51 -23.66 -2.42
C THR A 319 0.53 -22.54 -2.26
N SER A 320 1.04 -22.00 -3.36
CA SER A 320 2.11 -21.01 -3.38
C SER A 320 1.66 -19.69 -2.78
N GLY A 321 0.45 -19.20 -3.12
CA GLY A 321 -0.08 -17.96 -2.55
C GLY A 321 -0.27 -18.02 -1.04
N ALA A 322 -0.87 -19.10 -0.53
CA ALA A 322 -1.02 -19.34 0.91
C ALA A 322 0.34 -19.48 1.62
N ASN A 323 1.29 -20.19 1.01
CA ASN A 323 2.65 -20.30 1.55
C ASN A 323 3.38 -18.95 1.57
N ASN A 324 3.13 -18.06 0.61
CA ASN A 324 3.67 -16.70 0.62
C ASN A 324 3.17 -15.92 1.84
N PHE A 325 1.88 -16.01 2.17
CA PHE A 325 1.35 -15.41 3.41
C PHE A 325 2.00 -15.98 4.66
N ARG A 326 2.15 -17.31 4.75
CA ARG A 326 2.81 -17.95 5.88
C ARG A 326 4.24 -17.42 6.06
N ARG A 327 5.01 -17.32 4.98
CA ARG A 327 6.39 -16.78 5.02
C ARG A 327 6.42 -15.30 5.43
N LEU A 328 5.48 -14.50 4.94
CA LEU A 328 5.36 -13.09 5.33
C LEU A 328 4.94 -12.91 6.78
N TYR A 329 4.07 -13.77 7.31
CA TYR A 329 3.74 -13.80 8.74
C TYR A 329 5.00 -13.99 9.58
N GLU A 330 5.81 -15.00 9.26
CA GLU A 330 7.08 -15.25 9.95
C GLU A 330 8.05 -14.06 9.84
N ALA A 331 8.19 -13.47 8.65
CA ALA A 331 9.04 -12.29 8.44
C ALA A 331 8.56 -11.05 9.22
N SER A 332 7.25 -10.94 9.45
CA SER A 332 6.62 -9.81 10.14
C SER A 332 6.55 -9.96 11.67
N ARG A 333 7.13 -11.03 12.25
CA ARG A 333 7.09 -11.28 13.70
C ARG A 333 7.69 -10.15 14.54
N GLY A 334 8.59 -9.35 13.95
CA GLY A 334 9.18 -8.15 14.55
C GLY A 334 8.30 -6.90 14.50
N ALA A 335 7.13 -6.95 13.83
CA ALA A 335 6.31 -5.76 13.61
C ALA A 335 5.81 -5.14 14.93
N THR A 336 5.84 -3.82 14.97
CA THR A 336 5.34 -3.01 16.09
C THR A 336 3.82 -2.96 16.03
N PRO A 337 3.07 -3.43 17.04
CA PRO A 337 1.63 -3.21 17.10
C PRO A 337 1.30 -1.73 16.89
N TRP A 338 0.30 -1.40 16.07
CA TRP A 338 0.08 -0.01 15.65
C TRP A 338 -0.14 0.95 16.82
N PHE A 339 -0.73 0.46 17.92
CA PHE A 339 -0.97 1.23 19.14
C PHE A 339 0.28 1.42 20.01
N GLU A 340 1.36 0.64 19.79
CA GLU A 340 2.66 0.83 20.43
C GLU A 340 3.53 1.85 19.68
N HIS A 341 3.13 2.26 18.47
CA HIS A 341 3.82 3.32 17.75
C HIS A 341 3.90 4.60 18.61
N LYS A 342 5.02 5.33 18.52
CA LYS A 342 5.33 6.54 19.32
C LYS A 342 4.23 7.61 19.33
N ARG A 343 3.37 7.63 18.29
CA ARG A 343 2.17 8.47 18.21
C ARG A 343 1.17 8.22 19.34
N PHE A 344 0.98 6.96 19.70
CA PHE A 344 0.02 6.52 20.71
C PHE A 344 0.71 6.15 22.02
N GLY A 345 1.90 5.55 21.95
CA GLY A 345 2.70 5.19 23.12
C GLY A 345 2.08 4.08 23.97
N GLY A 346 1.26 3.21 23.38
CA GLY A 346 0.61 2.07 24.04
C GLY A 346 -0.91 2.14 23.99
N TYR A 347 -1.55 0.96 23.98
CA TYR A 347 -3.02 0.85 23.91
C TYR A 347 -3.77 1.64 25.00
N PRO A 348 -3.33 1.66 26.29
CA PRO A 348 -4.03 2.42 27.34
C PRO A 348 -4.01 3.94 27.16
N ASN A 349 -3.14 4.47 26.31
CA ASN A 349 -3.00 5.90 26.07
C ASN A 349 -3.91 6.41 24.94
N ILE A 350 -4.69 5.52 24.33
CA ILE A 350 -5.67 5.86 23.30
C ILE A 350 -7.01 6.09 23.97
N GLU A 351 -7.46 7.34 23.96
CA GLU A 351 -8.73 7.77 24.52
C GLU A 351 -9.72 8.04 23.38
N LEU A 352 -11.00 7.73 23.61
CA LEU A 352 -12.02 8.08 22.64
C LEU A 352 -12.27 9.59 22.69
N ALA A 353 -12.33 10.23 21.53
CA ALA A 353 -12.72 11.63 21.44
C ALA A 353 -14.10 11.84 22.10
N ASP A 354 -14.22 12.91 22.89
CA ASP A 354 -15.43 13.30 23.64
C ASP A 354 -15.92 12.27 24.66
N ASP A 355 -15.04 11.41 25.18
CA ASP A 355 -15.44 10.36 26.13
C ASP A 355 -16.15 10.91 27.38
N GLY A 356 -16.98 10.05 27.99
CA GLY A 356 -17.74 10.38 29.19
C GLY A 356 -19.24 10.16 29.07
N LYS A 357 -19.98 10.58 30.10
CA LYS A 357 -21.40 10.25 30.30
C LYS A 357 -22.34 10.77 29.19
N ASN A 358 -21.91 11.79 28.45
CA ASN A 358 -22.67 12.41 27.36
C ASN A 358 -22.09 12.09 25.98
N TRP A 359 -21.13 11.15 25.86
CA TRP A 359 -20.46 10.84 24.59
C TRP A 359 -21.45 10.63 23.44
N TYR A 360 -22.50 9.81 23.63
CA TYR A 360 -23.51 9.54 22.60
C TYR A 360 -24.33 10.76 22.14
N ARG A 361 -24.33 11.86 22.91
CA ARG A 361 -24.97 13.13 22.54
C ARG A 361 -24.00 14.07 21.82
N ASN A 362 -22.73 14.02 22.19
CA ASN A 362 -21.67 14.85 21.62
C ASN A 362 -21.14 14.28 20.31
N PHE A 363 -21.20 12.95 20.15
CA PHE A 363 -20.78 12.26 18.96
C PHE A 363 -21.71 12.62 17.78
N SER A 364 -21.19 13.45 16.88
CA SER A 364 -21.93 13.97 15.73
C SER A 364 -22.24 12.88 14.71
N GLY A 365 -23.38 13.03 14.04
CA GLY A 365 -23.69 12.27 12.83
C GLY A 365 -23.02 12.91 11.60
N PHE A 366 -23.07 12.21 10.46
CA PHE A 366 -22.42 12.68 9.23
C PHE A 366 -23.05 13.93 8.60
N THR A 367 -24.29 14.26 8.99
CA THR A 367 -25.08 15.36 8.43
C THR A 367 -25.35 16.48 9.44
N SER A 368 -24.83 16.36 10.66
CA SER A 368 -25.12 17.25 11.80
C SER A 368 -24.00 18.23 12.07
#